data_AF-A0A3R6WHD0-F1
#
_entry.id   AF-A0A3R6WHD0-F1
#
_cell.length_a   1.000
_cell.length_b   1.000
_cell.length_c   1.000
_cell.angle_alpha   90.00
_cell.angle_beta   90.00
_cell.angle_gamma   90.00
#
_symmetry.space_group_name_H-M   'P 1'
#
loop_
_entity.id
_entity.type
_entity.pdbx_description
1 polymer ?
#
loop_
_entity_poly.entity_id
_entity_poly.type
_entity_poly.pdbx_seq_one_letter_code
_entity_poly.pdbx_strand_id
1 'polypeptide(L)'
;MAQVHVMPFNESVRRSPSGYGQYIQVFATWGKVALGVFCLALLCIDVAMNNWDIIDYIGDAKHLLTPLLTIESPDEIAAQFAFPHGASTLHVSTIGQFMINTSLAQIQAQDSHSFILSMGSHTIEDSTNDICGRLVQSYPVNDPNATSVQLGSVVDGITFMRDTALSNGFRDTTSDAARGMKETQLRTLGYVPARHGTDLRLTAPLVLPPPGQVTAGSVSMYRFFMKAFCSGCVPGTELGL
;
A
#
# COMPACT_ATOMS: atom_id res chain seq x y z
N MET A 1 52.23 -63.25 -56.79
CA MET A 1 52.13 -62.99 -55.35
C MET A 1 52.00 -61.48 -55.16
N ALA A 2 50.84 -61.01 -54.71
CA ALA A 2 50.58 -59.59 -54.46
C ALA A 2 50.89 -59.26 -53.00
N GLN A 3 51.72 -58.26 -52.78
CA GLN A 3 52.12 -57.79 -51.45
C GLN A 3 51.15 -56.67 -51.04
N VAL A 4 50.31 -56.92 -50.04
CA VAL A 4 49.37 -55.94 -49.49
C VAL A 4 50.07 -55.17 -48.37
N HIS A 5 50.31 -53.89 -48.59
CA HIS A 5 50.82 -52.98 -47.55
C HIS A 5 49.63 -52.44 -46.74
N VAL A 6 49.56 -52.79 -45.46
CA VAL A 6 48.58 -52.25 -44.52
C VAL A 6 49.18 -50.98 -43.90
N MET A 7 48.54 -49.83 -44.11
CA MET A 7 48.85 -48.60 -43.36
C MET A 7 48.12 -48.61 -42.01
N PRO A 8 48.76 -48.21 -40.91
CA PRO A 8 48.08 -48.08 -39.63
C PRO A 8 47.10 -46.91 -39.65
N PHE A 9 45.96 -47.14 -39.01
CA PHE A 9 44.86 -46.20 -38.82
C PHE A 9 45.36 -44.97 -38.06
N ASN A 10 45.16 -43.80 -38.66
CA ASN A 10 45.57 -42.49 -38.17
C ASN A 10 45.04 -42.24 -36.75
N GLU A 11 45.93 -42.01 -35.80
CA GLU A 11 45.57 -41.54 -34.46
C GLU A 11 44.75 -40.25 -34.60
N SER A 12 43.54 -40.27 -34.04
CA SER A 12 42.70 -39.11 -33.87
C SER A 12 43.53 -37.97 -33.24
N VAL A 13 43.77 -36.91 -34.00
CA VAL A 13 44.32 -35.65 -33.49
C VAL A 13 43.29 -35.09 -32.50
N ARG A 14 43.43 -35.47 -31.23
CA ARG A 14 42.75 -34.82 -30.12
C ARG A 14 43.42 -33.45 -29.99
N ARG A 15 42.92 -32.46 -30.74
CA ARG A 15 43.38 -31.06 -30.62
C ARG A 15 43.23 -30.67 -29.15
N SER A 16 44.37 -30.50 -28.47
CA SER A 16 44.40 -29.86 -27.16
C SER A 16 43.73 -28.48 -27.30
N PRO A 17 42.79 -28.10 -26.43
CA PRO A 17 42.22 -26.77 -26.48
C PRO A 17 43.38 -25.78 -26.36
N SER A 18 43.45 -24.77 -27.23
CA SER A 18 44.39 -23.66 -27.03
C SER A 18 44.19 -23.09 -25.62
N GLY A 19 45.25 -22.61 -24.96
CA GLY A 19 45.15 -22.12 -23.58
C GLY A 19 43.98 -21.14 -23.36
N TYR A 20 43.67 -20.31 -24.36
CA TYR A 20 42.49 -19.45 -24.40
C TYR A 20 41.13 -20.18 -24.28
N GLY A 21 40.96 -21.32 -24.95
CA GLY A 21 39.75 -22.14 -24.85
C GLY A 21 39.56 -22.77 -23.46
N GLN A 22 40.66 -23.10 -22.78
CA GLN A 22 40.64 -23.56 -21.39
C GLN A 22 40.20 -22.45 -20.43
N TYR A 23 40.74 -21.23 -20.58
CA TYR A 23 40.31 -20.08 -19.75
C TYR A 23 38.83 -19.74 -19.96
N ILE A 24 38.33 -19.72 -21.19
CA ILE A 24 36.91 -19.46 -21.48
C ILE A 24 36.00 -20.50 -20.82
N GLN A 25 36.38 -21.79 -20.86
CA GLN A 25 35.61 -22.85 -20.20
C GLN A 25 35.63 -22.72 -18.68
N VAL A 26 36.77 -22.35 -18.09
CA VAL A 26 36.89 -22.10 -16.65
C VAL A 26 36.01 -20.90 -16.24
N PHE A 27 36.12 -19.76 -16.93
CA PHE A 27 35.29 -18.58 -16.67
C PHE A 27 33.79 -18.87 -16.84
N ALA A 28 33.40 -19.58 -17.90
CA ALA A 28 32.00 -19.97 -18.11
C ALA A 28 31.48 -20.92 -17.02
N THR A 29 32.34 -21.80 -16.50
CA THR A 29 31.97 -22.73 -15.42
C THR A 29 31.77 -21.97 -14.11
N TRP A 30 32.71 -21.11 -13.72
CA TRP A 30 32.58 -20.26 -12.52
C TRP A 30 31.42 -19.28 -12.64
N GLY A 31 31.18 -18.72 -13.83
CA GLY A 31 30.02 -17.86 -14.08
C GLY A 31 28.69 -18.59 -13.89
N LYS A 32 28.57 -19.85 -14.35
CA LYS A 32 27.38 -20.69 -14.11
C LYS A 32 27.19 -21.00 -12.62
N VAL A 33 28.26 -21.30 -11.90
CA VAL A 33 28.20 -21.56 -10.45
C VAL A 33 27.78 -20.30 -9.71
N ALA A 34 28.38 -19.14 -10.02
CA ALA A 34 28.02 -17.87 -9.39
C ALA A 34 26.55 -17.50 -9.66
N LEU A 35 26.08 -17.65 -10.91
CA LEU A 35 24.67 -17.44 -11.25
C LEU A 35 23.77 -18.42 -10.51
N GLY A 36 24.14 -19.70 -10.41
CA GLY A 36 23.37 -20.71 -9.68
C GLY A 36 23.25 -20.39 -8.19
N VAL A 37 24.36 -20.00 -7.54
CA VAL A 37 24.35 -19.56 -6.13
C VAL A 37 23.50 -18.31 -5.95
N PHE A 38 23.61 -17.34 -6.86
CA PHE A 38 22.79 -16.13 -6.82
C PHE A 38 21.30 -16.44 -6.96
N CYS A 39 20.92 -17.29 -7.93
CA CYS A 39 19.55 -17.74 -8.11
C CYS A 39 19.02 -18.50 -6.88
N LEU A 40 19.84 -19.35 -6.26
CA LEU A 40 19.47 -20.03 -5.02
C LEU A 40 19.25 -19.04 -3.88
N ALA A 41 20.13 -18.04 -3.72
CA ALA A 41 19.98 -17.00 -2.73
C ALA A 41 18.69 -16.20 -2.94
N LEU A 42 18.40 -15.80 -4.18
CA LEU A 42 17.14 -15.14 -4.53
C LEU A 42 15.92 -16.02 -4.24
N LEU A 43 15.99 -17.33 -4.53
CA LEU A 43 14.91 -18.27 -4.22
C LEU A 43 14.68 -18.39 -2.71
N CYS A 44 15.75 -18.45 -1.91
CA CYS A 44 15.63 -18.47 -0.46
C CYS A 44 14.99 -17.18 0.07
N ILE A 45 15.40 -16.02 -0.47
CA ILE A 45 14.77 -14.73 -0.15
C ILE A 45 13.30 -14.73 -0.55
N ASP A 46 12.97 -15.21 -1.75
CA ASP A 46 11.60 -15.28 -2.24
C ASP A 46 10.70 -16.13 -1.32
N VAL A 47 11.15 -17.33 -0.96
CA VAL A 47 10.41 -18.21 -0.04
C VAL A 47 10.26 -17.59 1.34
N ALA A 48 11.29 -16.93 1.88
CA ALA A 48 11.23 -16.33 3.21
C ALA A 48 10.40 -15.04 3.25
N MET A 49 10.58 -14.15 2.27
CA MET A 49 9.93 -12.84 2.20
C MET A 49 8.50 -12.92 1.70
N ASN A 50 8.13 -13.95 0.93
CA ASN A 50 6.73 -14.20 0.54
C ASN A 50 6.01 -15.16 1.47
N ASN A 51 6.60 -15.52 2.62
CA ASN A 51 5.91 -16.30 3.64
C ASN A 51 5.08 -15.38 4.53
N TRP A 52 3.79 -15.30 4.25
CA TRP A 52 2.84 -14.44 4.94
C TRP A 52 2.80 -14.63 6.46
N ASP A 53 3.05 -15.85 6.97
CA ASP A 53 3.08 -16.10 8.42
C ASP A 53 4.28 -15.40 9.09
N ILE A 54 5.43 -15.37 8.42
CA ILE A 54 6.62 -14.65 8.91
C ILE A 54 6.36 -13.14 8.86
N ILE A 55 5.73 -12.65 7.81
CA ILE A 55 5.44 -11.22 7.66
C ILE A 55 4.42 -10.77 8.72
N ASP A 56 3.39 -11.57 9.02
CA ASP A 56 2.40 -11.26 10.07
C ASP A 56 3.04 -11.25 11.46
N TYR A 57 3.92 -12.22 11.75
CA TYR A 57 4.64 -12.27 13.01
C TYR A 57 5.52 -11.03 13.25
N ILE A 58 6.14 -10.48 12.20
CA ILE A 58 7.02 -9.30 12.31
C ILE A 58 6.22 -8.00 12.24
N GLY A 59 5.15 -7.96 11.46
CA GLY A 59 4.44 -6.73 11.07
C GLY A 59 3.56 -6.11 12.17
N ASP A 60 3.07 -6.91 13.12
CA ASP A 60 2.26 -6.50 14.29
C ASP A 60 1.36 -5.26 14.08
N ALA A 61 0.49 -5.30 13.07
CA ALA A 61 -0.36 -4.17 12.70
C ALA A 61 -1.82 -4.32 13.17
N LYS A 62 -2.17 -5.41 13.87
CA LYS A 62 -3.55 -5.69 14.32
C LYS A 62 -4.07 -4.62 15.28
N HIS A 63 -3.18 -3.96 16.03
CA HIS A 63 -3.54 -2.82 16.89
C HIS A 63 -4.14 -1.63 16.13
N LEU A 64 -3.90 -1.51 14.81
CA LEU A 64 -4.49 -0.44 13.99
C LEU A 64 -6.01 -0.62 13.80
N LEU A 65 -6.54 -1.81 14.06
CA LEU A 65 -7.97 -2.10 13.93
C LEU A 65 -8.79 -1.75 15.17
N THR A 66 -8.13 -1.48 16.30
CA THR A 66 -8.79 -1.29 17.61
C THR A 66 -10.07 -0.44 17.58
N PRO A 67 -10.15 0.73 16.91
CA PRO A 67 -11.37 1.54 16.95
C PRO A 67 -12.57 0.92 16.20
N LEU A 68 -12.37 -0.09 15.35
CA LEU A 68 -13.43 -0.70 14.54
C LEU A 68 -13.82 -2.10 14.99
N LEU A 69 -13.11 -2.70 15.97
CA LEU A 69 -13.35 -4.09 16.39
C LEU A 69 -14.76 -4.34 16.92
N THR A 70 -15.40 -3.33 17.53
CA THR A 70 -16.76 -3.45 18.10
C THR A 70 -17.82 -2.77 17.23
N ILE A 71 -17.47 -2.37 16.01
CA ILE A 71 -18.37 -1.63 15.12
C ILE A 71 -18.73 -2.52 13.93
N GLU A 72 -20.03 -2.70 13.72
CA GLU A 72 -20.56 -3.58 12.68
C GLU A 72 -21.07 -2.80 11.46
N SER A 73 -21.36 -1.51 11.62
CA SER A 73 -21.96 -0.69 10.56
C SER A 73 -21.41 0.74 10.48
N PRO A 74 -21.48 1.39 9.30
CA PRO A 74 -21.14 2.81 9.17
C PRO A 74 -21.99 3.73 10.06
N ASP A 75 -23.23 3.35 10.36
CA ASP A 75 -24.16 4.11 11.20
C ASP A 75 -23.70 4.12 12.66
N GLU A 76 -23.17 3.00 13.16
CA GLU A 76 -22.56 2.92 14.49
C GLU A 76 -21.31 3.79 14.60
N ILE A 77 -20.49 3.88 13.55
CA ILE A 77 -19.38 4.84 13.52
C ILE A 77 -19.93 6.27 13.69
N ALA A 78 -20.98 6.64 12.95
CA ALA A 78 -21.61 7.96 13.06
C ALA A 78 -22.22 8.23 14.44
N ALA A 79 -22.65 7.19 15.15
CA ALA A 79 -23.21 7.30 16.49
C ALA A 79 -22.12 7.41 17.58
N GLN A 80 -20.98 6.73 17.39
CA GLN A 80 -19.90 6.67 18.38
C GLN A 80 -18.92 7.86 18.28
N PHE A 81 -18.71 8.40 17.09
CA PHE A 81 -17.74 9.47 16.85
C PHE A 81 -18.45 10.79 16.50
N ALA A 82 -17.89 11.90 16.99
CA ALA A 82 -18.29 13.23 16.57
C ALA A 82 -17.68 13.54 15.20
N PHE A 83 -18.50 14.01 14.26
CA PHE A 83 -18.07 14.35 12.91
C PHE A 83 -18.34 15.83 12.59
N PRO A 84 -17.46 16.49 11.80
CA PRO A 84 -17.76 17.79 11.23
C PRO A 84 -18.96 17.70 10.30
N HIS A 85 -19.60 18.83 10.05
CA HIS A 85 -20.73 18.91 9.13
C HIS A 85 -20.36 18.37 7.74
N GLY A 86 -21.14 17.41 7.23
CA GLY A 86 -20.94 16.80 5.91
C GLY A 86 -19.74 15.85 5.81
N ALA A 87 -19.04 15.55 6.90
CA ALA A 87 -17.86 14.68 6.90
C ALA A 87 -18.06 13.40 7.75
N SER A 88 -19.30 12.95 7.90
CA SER A 88 -19.65 11.68 8.57
C SER A 88 -19.83 10.53 7.59
N THR A 89 -19.80 9.30 8.10
CA THR A 89 -20.03 8.06 7.32
C THR A 89 -21.40 8.00 6.65
N LEU A 90 -22.35 8.84 7.08
CA LEU A 90 -23.67 8.98 6.48
C LEU A 90 -23.68 9.90 5.24
N HIS A 91 -22.67 10.76 5.09
CA HIS A 91 -22.62 11.80 4.05
C HIS A 91 -21.63 11.49 2.91
N VAL A 92 -20.98 10.33 2.92
CA VAL A 92 -20.15 9.87 1.80
C VAL A 92 -21.01 9.33 0.64
N SER A 93 -20.43 9.22 -0.56
CA SER A 93 -21.13 8.66 -1.71
C SER A 93 -21.50 7.18 -1.49
N THR A 94 -22.38 6.64 -2.34
CA THR A 94 -22.72 5.20 -2.34
C THR A 94 -21.48 4.31 -2.45
N ILE A 95 -20.47 4.73 -3.21
CA ILE A 95 -19.21 3.98 -3.33
C ILE A 95 -18.42 4.06 -2.02
N GLY A 96 -18.38 5.23 -1.37
CA GLY A 96 -17.74 5.40 -0.08
C GLY A 96 -18.39 4.54 1.01
N GLN A 97 -19.73 4.52 1.08
CA GLN A 97 -20.47 3.65 1.99
C GLN A 97 -20.17 2.17 1.72
N PHE A 98 -20.17 1.77 0.44
CA PHE A 98 -19.80 0.41 0.05
C PHE A 98 -18.39 0.04 0.50
N MET A 99 -17.41 0.94 0.34
CA MET A 99 -16.03 0.71 0.76
C MET A 99 -15.89 0.54 2.27
N ILE A 100 -16.57 1.40 3.05
CA ILE A 100 -16.57 1.33 4.52
C ILE A 100 -17.21 0.01 4.97
N ASN A 101 -18.41 -0.30 4.47
CA ASN A 101 -19.13 -1.50 4.86
C ASN A 101 -18.36 -2.77 4.49
N THR A 102 -17.79 -2.82 3.28
CA THR A 102 -16.98 -3.98 2.85
C THR A 102 -15.75 -4.15 3.74
N SER A 103 -15.08 -3.05 4.10
CA SER A 103 -13.89 -3.10 4.95
C SER A 103 -14.22 -3.51 6.39
N LEU A 104 -15.34 -3.04 6.95
CA LEU A 104 -15.84 -3.49 8.25
C LEU A 104 -16.15 -4.98 8.23
N ALA A 105 -16.89 -5.45 7.22
CA ALA A 105 -17.20 -6.87 7.07
C ALA A 105 -15.92 -7.73 6.98
N GLN A 106 -14.90 -7.26 6.28
CA GLN A 106 -13.60 -7.94 6.22
C GLN A 106 -12.86 -7.93 7.56
N ILE A 107 -12.95 -6.85 8.34
CA ILE A 107 -12.39 -6.77 9.70
C ILE A 107 -13.08 -7.75 10.65
N GLN A 108 -14.41 -7.85 10.58
CA GLN A 108 -15.19 -8.73 11.44
C GLN A 108 -15.07 -10.21 11.05
N ALA A 109 -14.83 -10.50 9.77
CA ALA A 109 -14.67 -11.86 9.26
C ALA A 109 -13.23 -12.41 9.36
N GLN A 110 -12.31 -11.70 10.03
CA GLN A 110 -10.92 -12.12 10.12
C GLN A 110 -10.75 -13.46 10.84
N ASP A 111 -9.82 -14.26 10.33
CA ASP A 111 -9.46 -15.56 10.86
C ASP A 111 -7.92 -15.72 10.91
N SER A 112 -7.44 -16.94 11.14
CA SER A 112 -6.01 -17.26 11.18
C SER A 112 -5.28 -17.08 9.85
N HIS A 113 -5.99 -16.79 8.75
CA HIS A 113 -5.43 -16.55 7.41
C HIS A 113 -5.55 -15.08 6.98
N SER A 114 -5.97 -14.20 7.88
CA SER A 114 -6.08 -12.76 7.66
C SER A 114 -4.84 -12.06 8.17
N PHE A 115 -4.06 -11.48 7.26
CA PHE A 115 -2.76 -10.85 7.55
C PHE A 115 -2.84 -9.33 7.45
N ILE A 116 -2.24 -8.63 8.41
CA ILE A 116 -2.19 -7.17 8.42
C ILE A 116 -0.74 -6.75 8.62
N LEU A 117 -0.22 -6.01 7.65
CA LEU A 117 1.20 -5.71 7.56
C LEU A 117 1.46 -4.23 7.85
N SER A 118 2.38 -3.97 8.78
CA SER A 118 2.93 -2.63 8.96
C SER A 118 4.06 -2.41 7.96
N MET A 119 3.98 -1.33 7.17
CA MET A 119 5.00 -0.98 6.17
C MET A 119 6.05 0.03 6.67
N GLY A 120 5.93 0.48 7.93
CA GLY A 120 6.85 1.42 8.58
C GLY A 120 6.17 2.68 9.11
N SER A 121 6.98 3.62 9.60
CA SER A 121 6.55 4.93 10.05
C SER A 121 7.18 6.03 9.21
N HIS A 122 6.43 7.12 9.02
CA HIS A 122 6.89 8.30 8.29
C HIS A 122 6.69 9.53 9.16
N THR A 123 7.72 10.36 9.26
CA THR A 123 7.62 11.63 9.99
C THR A 123 6.89 12.66 9.13
N ILE A 124 5.91 13.34 9.72
CA ILE A 124 5.29 14.52 9.10
C ILE A 124 6.28 15.68 9.29
N GLU A 125 6.81 16.20 8.19
CA GLU A 125 7.87 17.20 8.20
C GLU A 125 7.32 18.59 7.83
N ASP A 126 6.33 18.64 6.94
CA ASP A 126 5.76 19.90 6.46
C ASP A 126 4.28 19.74 6.01
N SER A 127 3.72 20.81 5.47
CA SER A 127 2.33 20.84 4.99
C SER A 127 2.04 19.95 3.77
N THR A 128 3.08 19.44 3.10
CA THR A 128 2.93 18.55 1.93
C THR A 128 2.64 17.11 2.34
N ASN A 129 3.15 16.67 3.49
CA ASN A 129 2.88 15.36 4.07
C ASN A 129 1.99 15.40 5.32
N ASP A 130 1.35 16.55 5.58
CA ASP A 130 0.41 16.72 6.69
C ASP A 130 -0.87 15.88 6.49
N ILE A 131 -0.92 14.76 7.20
CA ILE A 131 -2.11 13.92 7.34
C ILE A 131 -2.92 14.25 8.60
N CYS A 132 -2.48 15.16 9.46
CA CYS A 132 -3.24 15.52 10.66
C CYS A 132 -4.19 16.68 10.39
N GLY A 133 -3.85 17.57 9.46
CA GLY A 133 -4.64 18.75 9.07
C GLY A 133 -6.10 18.45 8.69
N ARG A 134 -6.42 17.22 8.29
CA ARG A 134 -7.80 16.77 8.01
C ARG A 134 -8.71 16.81 9.24
N LEU A 135 -8.16 16.61 10.44
CA LEU A 135 -8.89 16.66 11.70
C LEU A 135 -9.11 18.09 12.19
N VAL A 136 -8.47 19.10 11.59
CA VAL A 136 -8.63 20.49 11.99
C VAL A 136 -9.96 21.02 11.46
N GLN A 137 -11.02 20.77 12.22
CA GLN A 137 -12.41 21.08 11.89
C GLN A 137 -13.21 21.49 13.15
N SER A 138 -14.44 21.93 12.94
CA SER A 138 -15.39 22.15 14.04
C SER A 138 -16.27 20.92 14.24
N TYR A 139 -16.28 20.40 15.47
CA TYR A 139 -16.99 19.19 15.84
C TYR A 139 -18.15 19.51 16.80
N PRO A 140 -19.35 18.99 16.56
CA PRO A 140 -20.44 19.12 17.51
C PRO A 140 -20.17 18.20 18.71
N VAL A 141 -20.29 18.75 19.93
CA VAL A 141 -20.30 17.97 21.17
C VAL A 141 -21.74 17.99 21.68
N ASN A 142 -22.42 16.86 21.56
CA ASN A 142 -23.86 16.78 21.85
C ASN A 142 -24.15 16.78 23.37
N ASP A 143 -23.22 16.26 24.18
CA ASP A 143 -23.34 16.26 25.64
C ASP A 143 -22.48 17.39 26.24
N PRO A 144 -23.10 18.43 26.84
CA PRO A 144 -22.36 19.54 27.44
C PRO A 144 -21.52 19.13 28.67
N ASN A 145 -21.78 17.96 29.25
CA ASN A 145 -21.02 17.42 30.39
C ASN A 145 -19.96 16.40 29.96
N ALA A 146 -19.79 16.16 28.66
CA ALA A 146 -18.78 15.23 28.17
C ALA A 146 -17.38 15.68 28.61
N THR A 147 -16.65 14.76 29.24
CA THR A 147 -15.24 14.96 29.63
C THR A 147 -14.29 14.48 28.54
N SER A 148 -14.76 13.63 27.63
CA SER A 148 -14.01 13.13 26.49
C SER A 148 -14.88 12.95 25.26
N VAL A 149 -14.29 13.06 24.08
CA VAL A 149 -14.95 12.83 22.79
C VAL A 149 -14.03 12.04 21.86
N GLN A 150 -14.60 11.18 21.03
CA GLN A 150 -13.87 10.58 19.90
C GLN A 150 -14.26 11.31 18.63
N LEU A 151 -13.27 11.71 17.84
CA LEU A 151 -13.48 12.51 16.64
C LEU A 151 -13.35 11.62 15.40
N GLY A 152 -14.17 11.89 14.40
CA GLY A 152 -14.14 11.23 13.11
C GLY A 152 -14.08 12.23 11.95
N SER A 153 -13.43 11.86 10.86
CA SER A 153 -13.55 12.58 9.59
C SER A 153 -13.52 11.57 8.46
N VAL A 154 -14.47 11.65 7.54
CA VAL A 154 -14.45 10.84 6.33
C VAL A 154 -14.59 11.70 5.09
N VAL A 155 -13.81 11.37 4.07
CA VAL A 155 -13.99 11.88 2.70
C VAL A 155 -13.74 10.78 1.70
N ASP A 156 -14.60 10.72 0.71
CA ASP A 156 -14.42 9.90 -0.46
C ASP A 156 -14.25 10.74 -1.74
N GLY A 157 -13.61 10.15 -2.74
CA GLY A 157 -13.31 10.83 -3.98
C GLY A 157 -12.72 9.92 -5.05
N ILE A 158 -12.47 10.54 -6.21
CA ILE A 158 -11.91 9.88 -7.38
C ILE A 158 -10.53 10.45 -7.65
N THR A 159 -9.55 9.58 -7.85
CA THR A 159 -8.23 9.91 -8.36
C THR A 159 -8.21 9.74 -9.87
N PHE A 160 -7.61 10.72 -10.53
CA PHE A 160 -7.39 10.75 -11.96
C PHE A 160 -5.97 10.28 -12.27
N MET A 161 -5.82 9.42 -13.28
CA MET A 161 -4.53 8.91 -13.73
C MET A 161 -4.35 9.16 -15.23
N ARG A 162 -3.11 9.35 -15.64
CA ARG A 162 -2.71 9.53 -17.04
C ARG A 162 -1.53 8.62 -17.33
N ASP A 163 -1.59 7.98 -18.50
CA ASP A 163 -0.57 7.08 -19.04
C ASP A 163 -0.27 5.85 -18.17
N THR A 164 0.68 5.03 -18.62
CA THR A 164 1.17 3.84 -17.91
C THR A 164 2.34 4.15 -17.00
N ALA A 165 2.65 3.24 -16.07
CA ALA A 165 3.84 3.38 -15.21
C ALA A 165 5.14 3.50 -16.03
N LEU A 166 5.29 2.70 -17.09
CA LEU A 166 6.46 2.71 -17.95
C LEU A 166 6.61 4.06 -18.66
N SER A 167 5.53 4.56 -19.27
CA SER A 167 5.55 5.86 -19.94
C SER A 167 5.80 7.00 -18.96
N ASN A 168 5.23 6.96 -17.74
CA ASN A 168 5.47 7.98 -16.72
C ASN A 168 6.94 7.98 -16.24
N GLY A 169 7.62 6.82 -16.20
CA GLY A 169 9.04 6.73 -15.83
C GLY A 169 10.00 7.40 -16.82
N PHE A 170 9.57 7.61 -18.06
CA PHE A 170 10.36 8.27 -19.11
C PHE A 170 9.75 9.62 -19.57
N ARG A 171 8.73 10.14 -18.86
CA ARG A 171 8.01 11.35 -19.28
C ARG A 171 8.60 12.62 -18.68
N ASP A 172 8.50 13.70 -19.43
CA ASP A 172 8.63 15.06 -18.91
C ASP A 172 7.38 15.44 -18.07
N THR A 173 7.60 15.87 -16.83
CA THR A 173 6.56 16.24 -15.86
C THR A 173 6.09 17.69 -15.99
N THR A 174 6.65 18.48 -16.91
CA THR A 174 6.26 19.89 -17.13
C THR A 174 4.79 20.08 -17.53
N SER A 175 4.15 19.02 -18.05
CA SER A 175 2.74 19.01 -18.49
C SER A 175 1.77 18.36 -17.51
N ASP A 176 2.20 18.17 -16.26
CA ASP A 176 1.41 17.49 -15.24
C ASP A 176 0.29 18.38 -14.68
N ALA A 177 -0.75 17.72 -14.19
CA ALA A 177 -1.87 18.42 -13.56
C ALA A 177 -1.42 19.26 -12.36
N ALA A 178 -1.76 20.54 -12.36
CA ALA A 178 -1.51 21.41 -11.21
C ALA A 178 -2.58 21.21 -10.11
N ARG A 179 -2.20 21.51 -8.86
CA ARG A 179 -3.13 21.49 -7.72
C ARG A 179 -4.30 22.44 -7.99
N GLY A 180 -5.52 21.95 -7.75
CA GLY A 180 -6.76 22.74 -7.89
C GLY A 180 -7.39 22.74 -9.28
N MET A 181 -6.80 22.03 -10.27
CA MET A 181 -7.45 21.82 -11.56
C MET A 181 -8.78 21.07 -11.41
N LYS A 182 -9.78 21.51 -12.17
CA LYS A 182 -11.10 20.87 -12.23
C LYS A 182 -11.06 19.60 -13.07
N GLU A 183 -12.03 18.72 -12.84
CA GLU A 183 -12.18 17.45 -13.56
C GLU A 183 -12.13 17.60 -15.09
N THR A 184 -12.83 18.61 -15.63
CA THR A 184 -12.84 18.87 -17.08
C THR A 184 -11.46 19.23 -17.60
N GLN A 185 -10.66 19.98 -16.84
CA GLN A 185 -9.29 20.37 -17.19
C GLN A 185 -8.36 19.14 -17.14
N LEU A 186 -8.53 18.27 -16.15
CA LEU A 186 -7.79 17.01 -16.05
C LEU A 186 -8.04 16.12 -17.28
N ARG A 187 -9.30 16.02 -17.72
CA ARG A 187 -9.65 15.30 -18.96
C ARG A 187 -9.03 15.92 -20.20
N THR A 188 -8.99 17.25 -20.31
CA THR A 188 -8.30 17.92 -21.41
C THR A 188 -6.81 17.60 -21.44
N LEU A 189 -6.19 17.39 -20.27
CA LEU A 189 -4.79 16.96 -20.15
C LEU A 189 -4.59 15.46 -20.38
N GLY A 190 -5.65 14.70 -20.69
CA GLY A 190 -5.59 13.25 -20.94
C GLY A 190 -5.69 12.38 -19.69
N TYR A 191 -5.99 12.96 -18.51
CA TYR A 191 -6.26 12.17 -17.33
C TYR A 191 -7.66 11.56 -17.36
N VAL A 192 -7.78 10.32 -16.90
CA VAL A 192 -9.04 9.59 -16.78
C VAL A 192 -9.30 9.22 -15.32
N PRO A 193 -10.57 9.18 -14.87
CA PRO A 193 -10.90 8.68 -13.54
C PRO A 193 -10.49 7.20 -13.45
N ALA A 194 -9.68 6.85 -12.46
CA ALA A 194 -9.04 5.54 -12.42
C ALA A 194 -9.14 4.83 -11.06
N ARG A 195 -9.30 5.58 -9.96
CA ARG A 195 -9.33 4.98 -8.62
C ARG A 195 -10.32 5.72 -7.74
N HIS A 196 -11.14 4.98 -7.01
CA HIS A 196 -11.96 5.51 -5.93
C HIS A 196 -11.22 5.32 -4.61
N GLY A 197 -11.27 6.33 -3.74
CA GLY A 197 -10.67 6.29 -2.41
C GLY A 197 -11.63 6.86 -1.37
N THR A 198 -11.71 6.19 -0.22
CA THR A 198 -12.45 6.65 0.96
C THR A 198 -11.47 6.70 2.13
N ASP A 199 -11.21 7.90 2.64
CA ASP A 199 -10.27 8.17 3.73
C ASP A 199 -11.07 8.42 5.01
N LEU A 200 -11.16 7.40 5.86
CA LEU A 200 -11.79 7.47 7.17
C LEU A 200 -10.69 7.65 8.23
N ARG A 201 -10.86 8.65 9.09
CA ARG A 201 -9.94 8.96 10.20
C ARG A 201 -10.72 9.00 11.50
N LEU A 202 -10.23 8.28 12.49
CA LEU A 202 -10.87 8.12 13.80
C LEU A 202 -9.83 8.39 14.90
N THR A 203 -10.16 9.17 15.91
CA THR A 203 -9.22 9.44 17.01
C THR A 203 -9.44 8.50 18.18
N ALA A 204 -8.38 8.30 18.97
CA ALA A 204 -8.55 7.88 20.35
C ALA A 204 -9.39 8.92 21.14
N PRO A 205 -9.98 8.56 22.29
CA PRO A 205 -10.69 9.52 23.14
C PRO A 205 -9.83 10.73 23.48
N LEU A 206 -10.30 11.91 23.10
CA LEU A 206 -9.71 13.21 23.40
C LEU A 206 -10.39 13.81 24.62
N VAL A 207 -9.61 14.28 25.60
CA VAL A 207 -10.14 15.02 26.75
C VAL A 207 -10.61 16.39 26.32
N LEU A 208 -11.86 16.74 26.64
CA LEU A 208 -12.42 18.04 26.33
C LEU A 208 -11.91 19.09 27.32
N PRO A 209 -11.35 20.21 26.84
CA PRO A 209 -10.98 21.31 27.73
C PRO A 209 -12.24 22.01 28.26
N PRO A 210 -12.13 22.76 29.38
CA PRO A 210 -13.21 23.63 29.83
C PRO A 210 -13.69 24.56 28.71
N PRO A 211 -15.00 24.87 28.65
CA PRO A 211 -15.55 25.73 27.61
C PRO A 211 -14.81 27.07 27.50
N GLY A 212 -14.43 27.46 26.28
CA GLY A 212 -13.73 28.71 25.99
C GLY A 212 -12.21 28.67 26.21
N GLN A 213 -11.65 27.55 26.63
CA GLN A 213 -10.21 27.38 26.79
C GLN A 213 -9.60 26.64 25.60
N VAL A 214 -8.48 27.16 25.08
CA VAL A 214 -7.67 26.47 24.07
C VAL A 214 -6.62 25.64 24.79
N THR A 215 -6.55 24.36 24.45
CA THR A 215 -5.57 23.42 24.99
C THR A 215 -4.81 22.77 23.85
N ALA A 216 -3.49 22.60 24.04
CA ALA A 216 -2.65 21.82 23.14
C ALA A 216 -2.43 20.42 23.75
N GLY A 217 -2.48 19.40 22.91
CA GLY A 217 -2.25 18.01 23.31
C GLY A 217 -1.99 17.13 22.10
N SER A 218 -1.32 16.01 22.35
CA SER A 218 -1.12 14.97 21.32
C SER A 218 -2.40 14.16 21.16
N VAL A 219 -2.77 13.88 19.92
CA VAL A 219 -3.97 13.09 19.57
C VAL A 219 -3.53 11.94 18.68
N SER A 220 -3.82 10.72 19.10
CA SER A 220 -3.64 9.53 18.26
C SER A 220 -4.80 9.40 17.26
N MET A 221 -4.50 9.10 16.01
CA MET A 221 -5.50 8.98 14.95
C MET A 221 -5.28 7.73 14.11
N TYR A 222 -6.26 6.86 14.12
CA TYR A 222 -6.35 5.73 13.22
C TYR A 222 -6.84 6.19 11.85
N ARG A 223 -6.11 5.84 10.80
CA ARG A 223 -6.47 6.11 9.41
C ARG A 223 -6.80 4.80 8.70
N PHE A 224 -7.96 4.76 8.06
CA PHE A 224 -8.44 3.68 7.20
C PHE A 224 -8.65 4.26 5.80
N PHE A 225 -7.67 4.07 4.93
CA PHE A 225 -7.74 4.56 3.56
C PHE A 225 -8.08 3.42 2.60
N MET A 226 -9.37 3.30 2.32
CA MET A 226 -9.96 2.25 1.50
C MET A 226 -9.91 2.64 0.03
N LYS A 227 -9.42 1.77 -0.84
CA LYS A 227 -9.19 2.12 -2.25
C LYS A 227 -9.53 0.99 -3.20
N ALA A 228 -10.12 1.33 -4.35
CA ALA A 228 -10.39 0.37 -5.41
C ALA A 228 -10.26 1.01 -6.82
N PHE A 229 -9.96 0.19 -7.82
CA PHE A 229 -9.86 0.63 -9.23
C PHE A 229 -11.20 0.65 -9.96
N CYS A 230 -12.23 0.01 -9.40
CA CYS A 230 -13.56 -0.01 -9.98
C CYS A 230 -14.63 0.24 -8.91
N SER A 231 -15.79 0.74 -9.35
CA SER A 231 -16.99 0.81 -8.52
C SER A 231 -17.46 -0.60 -8.19
N GLY A 232 -17.52 -0.95 -6.90
CA GLY A 232 -17.95 -2.29 -6.44
C GLY A 232 -16.84 -3.33 -6.34
N CYS A 233 -15.61 -3.00 -6.75
CA CYS A 233 -14.45 -3.85 -6.47
C CYS A 233 -14.21 -3.93 -4.96
N VAL A 234 -13.79 -5.11 -4.48
CA VAL A 234 -13.31 -5.27 -3.09
C VAL A 234 -12.17 -4.26 -2.86
N PRO A 235 -12.31 -3.34 -1.89
CA PRO A 235 -11.28 -2.34 -1.63
C PRO A 235 -10.07 -2.99 -0.94
N GLY A 236 -8.88 -2.47 -1.25
CA GLY A 236 -7.72 -2.64 -0.38
C GLY A 236 -7.68 -1.49 0.63
N THR A 237 -7.40 -1.79 1.89
CA THR A 237 -7.40 -0.81 2.98
C THR A 237 -5.98 -0.58 3.49
N GLU A 238 -5.50 0.65 3.36
CA GLU A 238 -4.26 1.10 3.99
C GLU A 238 -4.57 1.62 5.40
N LEU A 239 -3.84 1.11 6.38
CA LEU A 239 -3.98 1.46 7.79
C LEU A 239 -2.87 2.40 8.24
N GLY A 240 -3.14 3.27 9.22
CA GLY A 240 -2.15 4.13 9.85
C GLY A 240 -2.57 4.57 11.25
N LEU A 241 -1.61 5.06 12.04
CA LEU A 241 -1.79 5.62 13.38
C LEU A 241 -1.07 6.97 13.52
#